data_AF-A0A8J2X6D6-F1
#
_entry.id   AF-A0A8J2X6D6-F1
#
_cell.length_a   1.000
_cell.length_b   1.000
_cell.length_c   1.000
_cell.angle_alpha   90.00
_cell.angle_beta   90.00
_cell.angle_gamma   90.00
#
_symmetry.space_group_name_H-M   'P 1'
#
loop_
_entity.id
_entity.type
_entity.pdbx_description
1 polymer ?
#
loop_
_entity_poly.entity_id
_entity_poly.type
_entity_poly.pdbx_seq_one_letter_code
_entity_poly.pdbx_strand_id
1 'polypeptide(L)' 'MAVYFIDSSALVKRYVNEIGSAYVLEIFNPSLNNEVFIASITGSNVYLCRQ' A
#
# COMPACT_ATOMS: atom_id res chain seq x y z
N MET A 1 4.81 -15.57 6.97
CA MET A 1 5.74 -14.43 7.02
C MET A 1 6.18 -14.16 5.60
N ALA A 2 5.59 -13.14 4.99
CA ALA A 2 5.83 -12.76 3.62
C ALA A 2 6.29 -11.31 3.58
N VAL A 3 7.19 -11.01 2.65
CA VAL A 3 7.75 -9.67 2.45
C VAL A 3 7.06 -9.06 1.24
N TYR A 4 6.43 -7.90 1.42
CA TYR A 4 5.73 -7.16 0.38
C TYR A 4 6.41 -5.82 0.10
N PHE A 5 6.68 -5.58 -1.18
CA PHE A 5 7.12 -4.28 -1.68
C PHE A 5 5.93 -3.51 -2.24
N ILE A 6 5.69 -2.31 -1.71
CA ILE A 6 4.51 -1.52 -2.02
C ILE A 6 4.85 -0.46 -3.07
N ASP A 7 4.14 -0.53 -4.21
CA ASP A 7 4.14 0.51 -5.24
C ASP A 7 3.12 1.63 -4.93
N SER A 8 3.16 2.70 -5.70
CA SER A 8 2.23 3.83 -5.56
C SER A 8 0.76 3.44 -5.76
N SER A 9 0.45 2.50 -6.65
CA SER A 9 -0.93 2.05 -6.86
C SER A 9 -1.48 1.29 -5.64
N ALA A 10 -0.64 0.50 -4.97
CA ALA A 10 -0.99 -0.16 -3.72
C ALA A 10 -1.18 0.85 -2.58
N LEU A 11 -0.40 1.94 -2.52
CA LEU A 11 -0.67 3.03 -1.58
C LEU A 11 -1.98 3.76 -1.90
N VAL A 12 -2.30 4.04 -3.17
CA VAL A 12 -3.58 4.66 -3.53
C VAL A 12 -4.75 3.79 -3.08
N LYS A 13 -4.70 2.48 -3.36
CA LYS A 13 -5.74 1.51 -2.94
C LYS A 13 -5.86 1.38 -1.41
N ARG A 14 -4.86 1.80 -0.63
CA ARG A 14 -4.95 1.89 0.83
C ARG A 14 -5.75 3.11 1.29
N TYR A 15 -5.66 4.24 0.58
CA TYR A 15 -6.27 5.52 0.97
C TYR A 15 -7.53 5.88 0.19
N VAL A 16 -7.75 5.24 -0.95
CA VAL A 16 -8.90 5.41 -1.83
C VAL A 16 -9.56 4.04 -1.99
N ASN A 17 -10.88 4.00 -1.89
CA ASN A 17 -11.65 2.77 -2.03
C ASN A 17 -11.85 2.44 -3.52
N GLU A 18 -10.99 1.59 -4.04
CA GLU A 18 -10.99 1.10 -5.41
C GLU A 18 -11.02 -0.44 -5.44
N ILE A 19 -11.16 -1.01 -6.63
CA ILE A 19 -11.07 -2.46 -6.81
C ILE A 19 -9.67 -2.93 -6.37
N GLY A 20 -9.64 -3.81 -5.37
CA GLY A 20 -8.42 -4.34 -4.76
C GLY A 20 -8.00 -3.67 -3.45
N SER A 21 -8.70 -2.65 -2.97
CA SER A 21 -8.44 -2.02 -1.66
C SER A 21 -8.56 -3.00 -0.50
N ALA A 22 -9.56 -3.90 -0.52
CA ALA A 22 -9.73 -4.92 0.51
C ALA A 22 -8.52 -5.86 0.61
N TYR A 23 -7.96 -6.27 -0.52
CA TYR A 23 -6.78 -7.13 -0.57
C TYR A 23 -5.54 -6.41 -0.05
N VAL A 24 -5.34 -5.15 -0.43
CA VAL A 24 -4.25 -4.34 0.09
C VAL A 24 -4.39 -4.17 1.61
N LEU A 25 -5.57 -3.84 2.13
CA LEU A 25 -5.81 -3.69 3.57
C LEU A 25 -5.51 -4.99 4.35
N GLU A 26 -5.82 -6.15 3.77
CA GLU A 26 -5.49 -7.45 4.35
C GLU A 26 -3.97 -7.66 4.48
N ILE A 27 -3.18 -7.29 3.46
CA ILE A 27 -1.70 -7.39 3.51
C ILE A 27 -1.12 -6.60 4.69
N PHE A 28 -1.73 -5.44 5.00
CA PHE A 28 -1.33 -4.60 6.12
C PHE A 28 -1.96 -4.97 7.47
N ASN A 29 -2.70 -6.09 7.54
CA ASN A 29 -3.26 -6.57 8.80
C ASN A 29 -2.12 -6.98 9.75
N PRO A 30 -1.98 -6.33 10.92
CA PRO A 30 -0.91 -6.64 11.87
C PRO A 30 -0.97 -8.08 12.40
N SER A 31 -2.14 -8.72 12.32
CA SER A 31 -2.35 -10.12 12.72
C SER A 31 -1.64 -11.13 11.81
N LEU A 32 -1.31 -10.75 10.58
CA LEU A 32 -0.66 -11.63 9.60
C LEU A 32 0.88 -11.62 9.69
N ASN A 33 1.46 -10.73 10.51
CA ASN A 33 2.91 -10.60 10.69
C ASN A 33 3.67 -10.49 9.34
N ASN A 34 3.11 -9.71 8.42
CA ASN A 34 3.73 -9.42 7.13
C ASN A 34 4.73 -8.27 7.27
N GLU A 35 5.87 -8.38 6.60
CA GLU A 35 6.84 -7.29 6.51
C GLU A 35 6.55 -6.46 5.26
N VAL A 36 6.33 -5.16 5.45
CA VAL A 36 5.91 -4.25 4.39
C VAL A 36 6.94 -3.16 4.19
N PHE A 37 7.50 -3.08 2.99
CA PHE A 37 8.51 -2.09 2.61
C PHE A 37 7.92 -1.10 1.60
N ILE A 38 8.07 0.19 1.89
CA ILE A 38 7.62 1.29 1.04
C ILE A 38 8.88 2.06 0.61
N ALA A 39 9.11 2.16 -0.70
CA ALA A 39 10.19 3.00 -1.20
C ALA A 39 9.88 4.48 -0.92
N SER A 40 10.89 5.24 -0.49
CA SER A 40 10.74 6.66 -0.11
C SER A 40 10.19 7.53 -1.25
N ILE A 41 10.52 7.19 -2.49
CA ILE A 41 10.01 7.87 -3.70
C ILE A 41 8.51 7.63 -3.94
N THR A 42 7.95 6.53 -3.43
CA THR A 42 6.54 6.19 -3.61
C THR A 42 5.64 7.17 -2.87
N GLY A 43 6.09 7.70 -1.72
CA GLY A 43 5.35 8.72 -0.98
C GLY A 43 5.09 9.99 -1.80
N SER A 44 6.12 10.51 -2.49
CA SER A 44 5.96 11.69 -3.36
C SER A 44 4.97 11.48 -4.51
N ASN A 45 4.89 10.26 -5.06
CA ASN A 45 3.98 9.98 -6.17
C ASN A 45 2.50 9.96 -5.72
N VAL A 46 2.22 9.51 -4.50
CA VAL A 46 0.86 9.51 -3.95
C VAL A 46 0.36 10.93 -3.68
N TYR A 47 1.23 11.83 -3.20
CA TYR A 47 0.88 13.25 -3.06
C TYR A 47 0.62 13.91 -4.40
N LEU A 48 1.42 13.59 -5.44
CA LEU A 48 1.22 14.10 -6.79
C LEU A 48 -0.11 13.62 -7.40
N CYS A 49 -0.48 12.35 -7.18
CA CYS A 49 -1.72 11.79 -7.70
C CYS A 49 -2.99 12.27 -6.96
N ARG A 50 -2.86 12.97 -5.82
CA ARG A 50 -3.97 13.60 -5.09
C ARG A 50 -4.22 15.07 -5.43
N GLN A 51 -3.40 15.70 -6.28
CA GLN A 51 -3.71 17.00 -6.89
C GLN A 51 -4.62 16.82 -8.10
#